data_AF-A0A970HTE3-F1
#
_entry.id   AF-A0A970HTE3-F1
#
_cell.length_a   1.000
_cell.length_b   1.000
_cell.length_c   1.000
_cell.angle_alpha   90.00
_cell.angle_beta   90.00
_cell.angle_gamma   90.00
#
_symmetry.space_group_name_H-M   'P 1'
#
loop_
_entity.id
_entity.type
_entity.pdbx_description
1 polymer ?
#
loop_
_entity_poly.entity_id
_entity_poly.type
_entity_poly.pdbx_seq_one_letter_code
_entity_poly.pdbx_strand_id
1 'polypeptide(L)'
;HVHMAASNACRDVAPLVCEFLRGRPRWPFFAMVGFQEAHRPFPHAPHPVPQAAVPHYLPSAEAVRRDLAGLQEAVRRFDAALGDILRALEETGAKDSTLVLYTTDHGIAFPGAKATLFEPGVEIALIARGPEPFRGGRIVSSLVSNVDVLPTLLEWAGVPPPEGLDGRSLLPLLTGGAEAVRDAVWFELTYHAAYDPMRGIRTERYKYIHSYEEKPVWVGANVDGGPSKDWFLTHRPWLFTAQRPREYLFDLAQDPQERRNLADSPAHSAVLEELRARVESTMRANGDPLLGGTVPAPEGARVDG
;
A
#
# COMPACT_ATOMS: atom_id res chain seq x y z
N HIS A 1 18.78 7.19 19.81
CA HIS A 1 19.12 5.82 20.26
C HIS A 1 18.59 4.85 19.22
N VAL A 2 19.38 3.86 18.81
CA VAL A 2 18.90 2.77 17.95
C VAL A 2 18.61 1.59 18.85
N HIS A 3 17.33 1.22 18.97
CA HIS A 3 16.92 0.01 19.67
C HIS A 3 16.83 -1.11 18.63
N MET A 4 17.71 -2.10 18.72
CA MET A 4 17.70 -3.25 17.82
C MET A 4 16.84 -4.35 18.44
N ALA A 5 15.71 -4.65 17.80
CA ALA A 5 14.89 -5.78 18.17
C ALA A 5 15.57 -7.10 17.78
N ALA A 6 15.24 -8.18 18.51
CA ALA A 6 15.72 -9.53 18.18
C ALA A 6 15.16 -10.02 16.83
N SER A 7 13.98 -9.53 16.45
CA SER A 7 13.37 -9.73 15.14
C SER A 7 12.39 -8.60 14.83
N ASN A 8 11.78 -8.62 13.64
CA ASN A 8 10.72 -7.68 13.26
C ASN A 8 9.31 -8.13 13.70
N ALA A 9 9.20 -9.17 14.52
CA ALA A 9 7.92 -9.63 15.05
C ALA A 9 7.39 -8.69 16.14
N CYS A 10 6.08 -8.51 16.21
CA CYS A 10 5.37 -7.71 17.20
C CYS A 10 5.81 -8.02 18.63
N ARG A 11 6.00 -9.30 18.96
CA ARG A 11 6.43 -9.74 20.30
C ARG A 11 7.83 -9.26 20.71
N ASP A 12 8.68 -8.93 19.75
CA ASP A 12 10.05 -8.48 19.98
C ASP A 12 10.17 -6.96 19.81
N VAL A 13 9.41 -6.37 18.89
CA VAL A 13 9.41 -4.94 18.59
C VAL A 13 8.59 -4.13 19.60
N ALA A 14 7.34 -4.50 19.86
CA ALA A 14 6.43 -3.70 20.68
C ALA A 14 6.94 -3.50 22.13
N PRO A 15 7.49 -4.51 22.82
CA PRO A 15 8.06 -4.31 24.15
C PRO A 15 9.17 -3.26 24.20
N LEU A 16 10.02 -3.16 23.17
CA LEU A 16 11.09 -2.17 23.10
C LEU A 16 10.55 -0.76 22.94
N VAL A 17 9.49 -0.57 22.14
CA VAL A 17 8.81 0.72 22.03
C VAL A 17 8.17 1.09 23.36
N CYS A 18 7.50 0.15 24.02
CA CYS A 18 6.90 0.36 25.33
C CYS A 18 7.95 0.70 26.40
N GLU A 19 9.11 0.03 26.40
CA GLU A 19 10.22 0.33 27.30
C GLU A 19 10.77 1.73 27.06
N PHE A 20 11.02 2.09 25.79
CA PHE A 20 11.45 3.43 25.41
C PHE A 20 10.49 4.52 25.93
N LEU A 21 9.18 4.34 25.72
CA LEU A 21 8.16 5.27 26.18
C LEU A 21 8.12 5.35 27.71
N ARG A 22 8.17 4.21 28.40
CA ARG A 22 8.19 4.15 29.88
C ARG A 22 9.45 4.74 30.49
N GLY A 23 10.55 4.79 29.73
CA GLY A 23 11.76 5.55 30.06
C GLY A 23 11.55 7.07 30.08
N ARG A 24 10.38 7.57 29.63
CA ARG A 24 10.00 9.00 29.61
C ARG A 24 11.07 9.86 28.94
N PRO A 25 11.24 9.75 27.60
CA PRO A 25 12.29 10.46 26.89
C PRO A 25 12.23 11.97 27.18
N ARG A 26 13.39 12.56 27.47
CA ARG A 26 13.49 13.99 27.86
C ARG A 26 13.36 14.96 26.69
N TRP A 27 13.55 14.47 25.47
CA TRP A 27 13.52 15.26 24.24
C TRP A 27 12.37 14.78 23.34
N PRO A 28 11.85 15.63 22.43
CA PRO A 28 10.95 15.18 21.38
C PRO A 28 11.55 13.97 20.64
N PHE A 29 10.70 13.02 20.26
CA PHE A 29 11.14 11.79 19.61
C PHE A 29 10.42 11.57 18.29
N PHE A 30 11.11 10.86 17.40
CA PHE A 30 10.53 10.21 16.23
C PHE A 30 10.81 8.72 16.36
N ALA A 31 9.77 7.90 16.16
CA ALA A 31 9.87 6.44 16.20
C ALA A 31 9.20 5.85 14.96
N MET A 32 10.00 5.24 14.09
CA MET A 32 9.50 4.41 12.99
C MET A 32 9.45 2.96 13.46
N VAL A 33 8.24 2.44 13.64
CA VAL A 33 8.02 1.10 14.21
C VAL A 33 7.49 0.18 13.11
N GLY A 34 8.36 -0.67 12.58
CA GLY A 34 8.00 -1.66 11.55
C GLY A 34 7.68 -3.02 12.16
N PHE A 35 6.65 -3.68 11.63
CA PHE A 35 6.25 -5.04 12.03
C PHE A 35 6.16 -5.94 10.80
N GLN A 36 6.54 -7.21 10.97
CA GLN A 36 6.48 -8.21 9.90
C GLN A 36 5.20 -9.08 9.98
N GLU A 37 4.37 -8.97 11.03
CA GLU A 37 3.27 -9.89 11.31
C GLU A 37 2.32 -10.16 10.13
N ALA A 38 1.96 -9.12 9.38
CA ALA A 38 1.06 -9.23 8.22
C ALA A 38 1.77 -9.62 6.91
N HIS A 39 3.08 -9.92 6.96
CA HIS A 39 3.82 -10.54 5.87
C HIS A 39 3.70 -12.06 5.93
N ARG A 40 3.90 -12.73 4.79
CA ARG A 40 3.93 -14.20 4.72
C ARG A 40 5.18 -14.80 5.40
N PRO A 41 5.12 -16.05 5.89
CA PRO A 41 3.94 -16.93 5.93
C PRO A 41 2.94 -16.51 7.02
N PHE A 42 1.64 -16.62 6.70
CA PHE A 42 0.59 -16.32 7.67
C PHE A 42 0.45 -17.42 8.72
N PRO A 43 0.04 -17.09 9.96
CA PRO A 43 -0.26 -18.08 10.97
C PRO A 43 -1.42 -18.98 10.55
N HIS A 44 -1.42 -20.22 11.03
CA HIS A 44 -2.53 -21.15 10.81
C HIS A 44 -3.79 -20.65 11.51
N ALA A 45 -4.88 -20.53 10.76
CA ALA A 45 -6.22 -20.27 11.30
C ALA A 45 -7.06 -21.55 11.33
N PRO A 46 -7.77 -21.86 12.44
CA PRO A 46 -8.51 -23.10 12.58
C PRO A 46 -9.72 -23.21 11.65
N HIS A 47 -10.31 -22.06 11.28
CA HIS A 47 -11.51 -22.00 10.46
C HIS A 47 -11.31 -21.03 9.29
N PRO A 48 -11.79 -21.38 8.08
CA PRO A 48 -11.78 -20.46 6.94
C PRO A 48 -12.72 -19.27 7.20
N VAL A 49 -12.40 -18.10 6.64
CA VAL A 49 -13.35 -16.96 6.64
C VAL A 49 -14.65 -17.32 5.91
N PRO A 50 -15.79 -16.69 6.21
CA PRO A 50 -17.02 -16.88 5.42
C PRO A 50 -16.82 -16.51 3.94
N GLN A 51 -17.59 -17.13 3.03
CA GLN A 51 -17.50 -16.82 1.59
C GLN A 51 -17.75 -15.33 1.29
N ALA A 52 -18.66 -14.68 2.02
CA ALA A 52 -18.96 -13.26 1.87
C ALA A 52 -17.80 -12.33 2.24
N ALA A 53 -16.80 -12.83 2.97
CA ALA A 53 -15.61 -12.07 3.35
C ALA A 53 -14.44 -12.23 2.35
N VAL A 54 -14.63 -13.01 1.27
CA VAL A 54 -13.60 -13.19 0.24
C VAL A 54 -13.65 -12.01 -0.74
N PRO A 55 -12.54 -11.27 -0.93
CA PRO A 55 -12.48 -10.24 -1.95
C PRO A 55 -12.83 -10.80 -3.33
N HIS A 56 -13.61 -10.07 -4.12
CA HIS A 56 -14.20 -10.63 -5.34
C HIS A 56 -13.19 -11.00 -6.45
N TYR A 57 -11.99 -10.41 -6.43
CA TYR A 57 -10.91 -10.79 -7.34
C TYR A 57 -10.27 -12.15 -6.97
N LEU A 58 -10.57 -12.68 -5.78
CA LEU A 58 -10.13 -14.00 -5.31
C LEU A 58 -11.25 -15.04 -5.43
N PRO A 59 -10.91 -16.30 -5.75
CA PRO A 59 -11.87 -17.38 -5.74
C PRO A 59 -12.24 -17.76 -4.30
N SER A 60 -13.52 -18.07 -4.05
CA SER A 60 -14.01 -18.49 -2.72
C SER A 60 -13.66 -19.93 -2.34
N ALA A 61 -12.54 -20.45 -2.85
CA ALA A 61 -12.05 -21.78 -2.55
C ALA A 61 -11.63 -21.88 -1.07
N GLU A 62 -11.76 -23.06 -0.48
CA GLU A 62 -11.46 -23.28 0.94
C GLU A 62 -10.00 -22.93 1.30
N ALA A 63 -9.04 -23.27 0.42
CA ALA A 63 -7.63 -22.93 0.61
C ALA A 63 -7.41 -21.40 0.71
N VAL A 64 -8.04 -20.63 -0.18
CA VAL A 64 -7.97 -19.16 -0.17
C VAL A 64 -8.66 -18.57 1.07
N ARG A 65 -9.81 -19.13 1.45
CA ARG A 65 -10.54 -18.68 2.66
C ARG A 65 -9.77 -18.96 3.95
N ARG A 66 -9.01 -20.06 4.02
CA ARG A 66 -8.09 -20.33 5.14
C ARG A 66 -6.89 -19.39 5.13
N ASP A 67 -6.34 -19.10 3.97
CA ASP A 67 -5.22 -18.16 3.81
C ASP A 67 -5.62 -16.74 4.27
N LEU A 68 -6.81 -16.26 3.89
CA LEU A 68 -7.40 -15.01 4.39
C LEU A 68 -7.60 -15.03 5.91
N ALA A 69 -8.03 -16.16 6.48
CA ALA A 69 -8.17 -16.29 7.93
C ALA A 69 -6.82 -16.21 8.65
N GLY A 70 -5.76 -16.74 8.03
CA GLY A 70 -4.38 -16.57 8.51
C GLY A 70 -3.95 -15.11 8.53
N LEU A 71 -4.25 -14.35 7.48
CA LEU A 71 -4.01 -12.90 7.46
C LEU A 71 -4.78 -12.19 8.59
N GLN A 72 -6.06 -12.52 8.81
CA GLN A 72 -6.84 -11.91 9.90
C GLN A 72 -6.24 -12.20 11.29
N GLU A 73 -5.71 -13.40 11.51
CA GLU A 73 -5.01 -13.74 12.76
C GLU A 73 -3.69 -12.97 12.91
N ALA A 74 -2.94 -12.77 11.83
CA ALA A 74 -1.77 -11.90 11.82
C ALA A 74 -2.13 -10.44 12.18
N VAL A 75 -3.18 -9.90 11.55
CA VAL A 75 -3.69 -8.55 11.83
C VAL A 75 -4.13 -8.42 13.29
N ARG A 76 -4.80 -9.45 13.86
CA ARG A 76 -5.20 -9.47 15.28
C ARG A 76 -3.99 -9.40 16.23
N ARG A 77 -2.88 -10.05 15.88
CA ARG A 77 -1.64 -9.98 16.68
C ARG A 77 -1.00 -8.59 16.61
N PHE A 78 -0.98 -8.00 15.41
CA PHE A 78 -0.53 -6.63 15.22
C PHE A 78 -1.40 -5.63 16.01
N ASP A 79 -2.72 -5.76 15.93
CA ASP A 79 -3.68 -4.90 16.65
C ASP A 79 -3.44 -4.91 18.16
N ALA A 80 -3.23 -6.09 18.74
CA ALA A 80 -2.88 -6.21 20.17
C ALA A 80 -1.57 -5.49 20.51
N ALA A 81 -0.53 -5.64 19.68
CA ALA A 81 0.77 -5.01 19.89
C ALA A 81 0.72 -3.48 19.75
N LEU A 82 -0.06 -2.97 18.77
CA LEU A 82 -0.34 -1.55 18.65
C LEU A 82 -1.10 -1.03 19.87
N GLY A 83 -2.07 -1.80 20.37
CA GLY A 83 -2.79 -1.50 21.60
C GLY A 83 -1.88 -1.32 22.81
N ASP A 84 -0.85 -2.15 22.95
CA ASP A 84 0.14 -2.02 24.02
C ASP A 84 0.98 -0.75 23.91
N ILE A 85 1.39 -0.36 22.70
CA ILE A 85 2.12 0.89 22.44
C ILE A 85 1.24 2.10 22.77
N LEU A 86 -0.02 2.09 22.32
CA LEU A 86 -0.97 3.17 22.61
C LEU A 86 -1.24 3.30 24.11
N ARG A 87 -1.31 2.18 24.84
CA ARG A 87 -1.43 2.15 26.29
C ARG A 87 -0.17 2.72 26.97
N ALA A 88 1.03 2.39 26.49
CA ALA A 88 2.27 2.94 27.01
C ALA A 88 2.35 4.47 26.83
N LEU A 89 1.85 5.01 25.71
CA LEU A 89 1.70 6.47 25.53
C LEU A 89 0.76 7.10 26.57
N GLU A 90 -0.32 6.41 26.94
CA GLU A 90 -1.26 6.84 27.97
C GLU A 90 -0.65 6.79 29.37
N GLU A 91 -0.04 5.67 29.75
CA GLU A 91 0.62 5.44 31.05
C GLU A 91 1.71 6.48 31.35
N THR A 92 2.35 6.98 30.31
CA THR A 92 3.48 7.91 30.42
C THR A 92 3.09 9.37 30.29
N GLY A 93 1.82 9.67 29.97
CA GLY A 93 1.32 11.02 29.69
C GLY A 93 1.79 11.59 28.34
N ALA A 94 2.46 10.79 27.50
CA ALA A 94 2.96 11.22 26.19
C ALA A 94 1.86 11.31 25.12
N LYS A 95 0.70 10.69 25.35
CA LYS A 95 -0.45 10.68 24.43
C LYS A 95 -0.79 12.07 23.87
N ASP A 96 -0.88 13.08 24.72
CA ASP A 96 -1.35 14.42 24.34
C ASP A 96 -0.28 15.29 23.66
N SER A 97 0.88 14.70 23.36
CA SER A 97 1.98 15.35 22.63
C SER A 97 2.51 14.51 21.46
N THR A 98 1.83 13.39 21.15
CA THR A 98 2.29 12.43 20.14
C THR A 98 1.31 12.30 19.00
N LEU A 99 1.76 12.57 17.77
CA LEU A 99 1.08 12.13 16.55
C LEU A 99 1.48 10.68 16.26
N VAL A 100 0.47 9.82 16.16
CA VAL A 100 0.59 8.44 15.71
C VAL A 100 0.02 8.36 14.31
N LEU A 101 0.85 7.92 13.35
CA LEU A 101 0.44 7.63 11.98
C LEU A 101 0.71 6.14 11.73
N TYR A 102 -0.34 5.41 11.42
CA TYR A 102 -0.28 4.01 10.99
C TYR A 102 -0.51 3.94 9.49
N THR A 103 0.36 3.23 8.77
CA THR A 103 0.20 2.95 7.34
C THR A 103 0.68 1.55 6.99
N THR A 104 0.35 1.07 5.79
CA THR A 104 0.99 -0.10 5.16
C THR A 104 1.78 0.32 3.93
N ASP A 105 2.82 -0.45 3.59
CA ASP A 105 3.69 -0.17 2.44
C ASP A 105 3.01 -0.45 1.11
N HIS A 106 2.26 -1.55 1.04
CA HIS A 106 1.47 -1.97 -0.12
C HIS A 106 0.22 -2.77 0.31
N GLY A 107 -0.58 -3.19 -0.67
CA GLY A 107 -1.75 -4.04 -0.48
C GLY A 107 -1.44 -5.47 -0.04
N ILE A 108 -2.47 -6.30 0.13
CA ILE A 108 -2.29 -7.64 0.73
C ILE A 108 -1.49 -8.59 -0.17
N ALA A 109 -0.74 -9.52 0.43
CA ALA A 109 0.10 -10.50 -0.28
C ALA A 109 -0.72 -11.67 -0.88
N PHE A 110 -1.68 -11.35 -1.77
CA PHE A 110 -2.53 -12.31 -2.49
C PHE A 110 -2.40 -12.12 -4.01
N PRO A 111 -2.69 -13.16 -4.82
CA PRO A 111 -2.70 -13.03 -6.28
C PRO A 111 -3.61 -11.89 -6.74
N GLY A 112 -3.07 -10.97 -7.56
CA GLY A 112 -3.80 -9.79 -8.07
C GLY A 112 -3.78 -8.57 -7.15
N ALA A 113 -3.05 -8.61 -6.03
CA ALA A 113 -2.93 -7.52 -5.07
C ALA A 113 -1.49 -6.96 -5.04
N LYS A 114 -0.70 -7.24 -3.99
CA LYS A 114 0.73 -6.84 -3.89
C LYS A 114 1.48 -7.06 -5.22
N ALA A 115 2.39 -6.12 -5.53
CA ALA A 115 3.18 -6.10 -6.76
C ALA A 115 2.33 -5.94 -8.04
N THR A 116 1.19 -5.26 -7.91
CA THR A 116 0.39 -4.79 -9.03
C THR A 116 -0.05 -3.34 -8.79
N LEU A 117 -0.59 -2.68 -9.81
CA LEU A 117 -1.15 -1.32 -9.69
C LEU A 117 -2.68 -1.29 -9.52
N PHE A 118 -3.32 -2.45 -9.31
CA PHE A 118 -4.77 -2.58 -9.07
C PHE A 118 -5.11 -2.13 -7.64
N GLU A 119 -6.36 -1.74 -7.36
CA GLU A 119 -6.81 -1.26 -6.05
C GLU A 119 -6.37 -2.22 -4.93
N PRO A 120 -6.51 -3.55 -5.02
CA PRO A 120 -6.06 -4.44 -3.95
C PRO A 120 -4.55 -4.41 -3.67
N GLY A 121 -3.74 -3.93 -4.61
CA GLY A 121 -2.29 -3.79 -4.50
C GLY A 121 -1.82 -2.42 -4.00
N VAL A 122 -2.61 -1.36 -4.21
CA VAL A 122 -2.23 0.04 -3.90
C VAL A 122 -3.13 0.72 -2.87
N GLU A 123 -4.31 0.17 -2.59
CA GLU A 123 -5.18 0.62 -1.50
C GLU A 123 -4.62 0.09 -0.18
N ILE A 124 -4.07 1.02 0.60
CA ILE A 124 -3.38 0.76 1.86
C ILE A 124 -4.14 1.35 3.04
N ALA A 125 -3.85 0.87 4.25
CA ALA A 125 -4.37 1.50 5.45
C ALA A 125 -3.63 2.82 5.70
N LEU A 126 -4.34 3.86 6.12
CA LEU A 126 -3.76 5.08 6.68
C LEU A 126 -4.66 5.59 7.81
N ILE A 127 -4.13 5.62 9.03
CA ILE A 127 -4.85 6.10 10.22
C ILE A 127 -3.96 7.10 10.95
N ALA A 128 -4.50 8.26 11.28
CA ALA A 128 -3.81 9.27 12.08
C ALA A 128 -4.56 9.54 13.39
N ARG A 129 -3.81 9.61 14.48
CA ARG A 129 -4.29 9.99 15.82
C ARG A 129 -3.28 10.96 16.42
N GLY A 130 -3.71 12.16 16.76
CA GLY A 130 -2.88 13.14 17.43
C GLY A 130 -3.61 13.83 18.57
N PRO A 131 -2.94 14.75 19.28
CA PRO A 131 -3.61 15.68 20.18
C PRO A 131 -4.40 16.72 19.39
N GLU A 132 -4.94 17.72 20.07
CA GLU A 132 -5.56 18.89 19.45
C GLU A 132 -4.74 19.40 18.24
N PRO A 133 -5.37 19.71 17.09
CA PRO A 133 -6.82 19.81 16.85
C PRO A 133 -7.50 18.51 16.35
N PHE A 134 -6.86 17.34 16.47
CA PHE A 134 -7.45 16.08 16.03
C PHE A 134 -8.67 15.71 16.89
N ARG A 135 -9.87 15.82 16.31
CA ARG A 135 -11.15 15.50 16.99
C ARG A 135 -11.50 14.01 17.01
N GLY A 136 -10.82 13.21 16.20
CA GLY A 136 -11.13 11.78 16.00
C GLY A 136 -12.41 11.55 15.19
N GLY A 137 -12.68 10.28 14.86
CA GLY A 137 -13.94 9.83 14.22
C GLY A 137 -14.18 10.30 12.78
N ARG A 138 -13.25 11.03 12.18
CA ARG A 138 -13.37 11.54 10.81
C ARG A 138 -12.84 10.52 9.79
N ILE A 139 -13.59 10.35 8.70
CA ILE A 139 -13.16 9.65 7.50
C ILE A 139 -12.78 10.71 6.46
N VAL A 140 -11.60 10.58 5.86
CA VAL A 140 -11.13 11.42 4.76
C VAL A 140 -11.13 10.57 3.49
N SER A 141 -11.98 10.92 2.52
CA SER A 141 -12.13 10.19 1.26
C SER A 141 -11.28 10.76 0.12
N SER A 142 -10.59 11.89 0.33
CA SER A 142 -9.71 12.50 -0.68
C SER A 142 -8.51 11.62 -1.00
N LEU A 143 -7.96 11.76 -2.21
CA LEU A 143 -6.81 10.98 -2.65
C LEU A 143 -5.52 11.33 -1.88
N VAL A 144 -4.93 10.31 -1.24
CA VAL A 144 -3.66 10.40 -0.51
C VAL A 144 -2.66 9.35 -1.00
N SER A 145 -1.37 9.58 -0.78
CA SER A 145 -0.29 8.67 -1.17
C SER A 145 0.75 8.53 -0.06
N ASN A 146 1.48 7.41 -0.03
CA ASN A 146 2.54 7.17 0.96
C ASN A 146 3.65 8.25 0.94
N VAL A 147 3.89 8.90 -0.22
CA VAL A 147 4.85 10.02 -0.31
C VAL A 147 4.47 11.22 0.56
N ASP A 148 3.21 11.30 1.00
CA ASP A 148 2.68 12.37 1.85
C ASP A 148 3.05 12.24 3.32
N VAL A 149 3.47 11.04 3.75
CA VAL A 149 3.79 10.78 5.15
C VAL A 149 4.95 11.66 5.61
N LEU A 150 6.02 11.75 4.81
CA LEU A 150 7.19 12.57 5.15
C LEU A 150 6.85 14.06 5.34
N PRO A 151 6.26 14.78 4.37
CA PRO A 151 5.92 16.19 4.56
C PRO A 151 4.91 16.41 5.68
N THR A 152 3.98 15.47 5.93
CA THR A 152 3.05 15.54 7.06
C THR A 152 3.78 15.49 8.41
N LEU A 153 4.73 14.57 8.56
CA LEU A 153 5.52 14.44 9.79
C LEU A 153 6.44 15.63 10.03
N LEU A 154 7.05 16.17 8.97
CA LEU A 154 7.90 17.36 9.05
C LEU A 154 7.08 18.60 9.47
N GLU A 155 5.92 18.83 8.84
CA GLU A 155 5.05 19.94 9.23
C GLU A 155 4.57 19.79 10.68
N TRP A 156 4.19 18.58 11.10
CA TRP A 156 3.80 18.31 12.49
C TRP A 156 4.92 18.62 13.48
N ALA A 157 6.16 18.27 13.13
CA ALA A 157 7.33 18.53 13.95
C ALA A 157 7.79 20.00 13.92
N GLY A 158 7.15 20.87 13.13
CA GLY A 158 7.59 22.24 12.91
C GLY A 158 8.91 22.34 12.14
N VAL A 159 9.24 21.31 11.36
CA VAL A 159 10.46 21.23 10.55
C VAL A 159 10.11 21.58 9.10
N PRO A 160 10.78 22.56 8.47
CA PRO A 160 10.55 22.86 7.06
C PRO A 160 10.85 21.64 6.18
N PRO A 161 9.95 21.26 5.25
CA PRO A 161 10.24 20.18 4.31
C PRO A 161 11.36 20.59 3.35
N PRO A 162 12.22 19.65 2.92
CA PRO A 162 13.16 19.91 1.83
C PRO A 162 12.42 20.24 0.53
N GLU A 163 13.08 20.97 -0.36
CA GLU A 163 12.55 21.23 -1.71
C GLU A 163 12.51 19.93 -2.54
N GLY A 164 11.58 19.87 -3.49
CA GLY A 164 11.49 18.75 -4.45
C GLY A 164 10.82 17.49 -3.92
N LEU A 165 10.08 17.54 -2.81
CA LEU A 165 9.22 16.43 -2.41
C LEU A 165 7.99 16.33 -3.33
N ASP A 166 7.69 15.12 -3.80
CA ASP A 166 6.46 14.83 -4.56
C ASP A 166 5.20 14.86 -3.67
N GLY A 167 5.39 14.53 -2.38
CA GLY A 167 4.32 14.47 -1.40
C GLY A 167 3.82 15.84 -0.94
N ARG A 168 2.59 15.87 -0.43
CA ARG A 168 1.99 17.05 0.20
C ARG A 168 1.57 16.70 1.61
N SER A 169 1.76 17.62 2.55
CA SER A 169 1.30 17.38 3.92
C SER A 169 -0.21 17.16 3.98
N LEU A 170 -0.60 16.17 4.78
CA LEU A 170 -1.99 15.80 5.03
C LEU A 170 -2.58 16.56 6.22
N LEU A 171 -1.79 17.35 6.98
CA LEU A 171 -2.32 18.05 8.16
C LEU A 171 -3.55 18.92 7.87
N PRO A 172 -3.63 19.69 6.77
CA PRO A 172 -4.85 20.41 6.41
C PRO A 172 -6.07 19.49 6.24
N LEU A 173 -5.89 18.30 5.66
CA LEU A 173 -6.95 17.30 5.53
C LEU A 173 -7.34 16.73 6.89
N LEU A 174 -6.36 16.27 7.67
CA LEU A 174 -6.57 15.59 8.95
C LEU A 174 -7.22 16.52 10.00
N THR A 175 -6.97 17.82 9.92
CA THR A 175 -7.48 18.84 10.86
C THR A 175 -8.70 19.62 10.34
N GLY A 176 -9.07 19.45 9.07
CA GLY A 176 -10.28 20.06 8.50
C GLY A 176 -10.09 21.44 7.87
N GLY A 177 -8.84 21.84 7.64
CA GLY A 177 -8.50 23.02 6.88
C GLY A 177 -8.61 22.87 5.36
N ALA A 178 -8.75 21.64 4.85
CA ALA A 178 -8.92 21.36 3.41
C ALA A 178 -9.81 20.13 3.14
N GLU A 179 -10.41 20.09 1.96
CA GLU A 179 -11.17 18.95 1.45
C GLU A 179 -10.31 17.99 0.61
N ALA A 180 -9.33 18.51 -0.12
CA ALA A 180 -8.39 17.73 -0.93
C ALA A 180 -7.02 18.43 -0.97
N VAL A 181 -5.94 17.65 -1.15
CA VAL A 181 -4.59 18.18 -1.41
C VAL A 181 -4.13 17.93 -2.85
N ARG A 182 -4.85 17.09 -3.61
CA ARG A 182 -4.58 16.75 -5.01
C ARG A 182 -5.83 16.22 -5.69
N ASP A 183 -5.81 16.21 -7.02
CA ASP A 183 -6.84 15.67 -7.90
C ASP A 183 -6.54 14.25 -8.39
N ALA A 184 -5.27 13.81 -8.30
CA ALA A 184 -4.83 12.48 -8.72
C ALA A 184 -3.62 11.97 -7.94
N VAL A 185 -3.51 10.65 -7.79
CA VAL A 185 -2.33 9.93 -7.28
C VAL A 185 -1.69 9.09 -8.38
N TRP A 186 -0.38 8.87 -8.26
CA TRP A 186 0.44 8.18 -9.24
C TRP A 186 1.03 6.91 -8.66
N PHE A 187 1.19 5.88 -9.49
CA PHE A 187 1.74 4.61 -9.08
C PHE A 187 2.75 4.11 -10.09
N GLU A 188 3.81 3.47 -9.60
CA GLU A 188 4.90 2.97 -10.41
C GLU A 188 5.32 1.59 -9.93
N LEU A 189 5.47 0.66 -10.87
CA LEU A 189 6.13 -0.62 -10.66
C LEU A 189 7.19 -0.76 -11.75
N THR A 190 8.40 -1.17 -11.40
CA THR A 190 9.43 -1.54 -12.40
C THR A 190 9.92 -2.95 -12.14
N TYR A 191 10.32 -3.21 -10.90
CA TYR A 191 10.69 -4.53 -10.40
C TYR A 191 9.92 -4.85 -9.13
N HIS A 192 9.61 -6.13 -8.95
CA HIS A 192 9.39 -6.70 -7.61
C HIS A 192 10.31 -7.90 -7.39
N ALA A 193 9.94 -9.08 -7.89
CA ALA A 193 10.82 -10.24 -8.04
C ALA A 193 11.31 -10.39 -9.49
N ALA A 194 10.46 -10.01 -10.45
CA ALA A 194 10.79 -9.93 -11.87
C ALA A 194 10.60 -8.50 -12.41
N TYR A 195 11.08 -8.27 -13.63
CA TYR A 195 10.80 -7.06 -14.39
C TYR A 195 9.34 -7.07 -14.87
N ASP A 196 8.57 -6.06 -14.49
CA ASP A 196 7.17 -5.88 -14.91
C ASP A 196 6.79 -4.39 -14.87
N PRO A 197 7.39 -3.56 -15.73
CA PRO A 197 7.20 -2.12 -15.70
C PRO A 197 5.75 -1.72 -15.98
N MET A 198 5.14 -1.05 -15.00
CA MET A 198 3.84 -0.42 -15.10
C MET A 198 3.87 1.00 -14.54
N ARG A 199 3.06 1.89 -15.12
CA ARG A 199 2.76 3.22 -14.57
C ARG A 199 1.25 3.40 -14.53
N GLY A 200 0.77 4.13 -13.53
CA GLY A 200 -0.65 4.38 -13.39
C GLY A 200 -0.96 5.71 -12.73
N ILE A 201 -2.19 6.15 -12.96
CA ILE A 201 -2.79 7.33 -12.34
C ILE A 201 -4.19 6.98 -11.87
N ARG A 202 -4.56 7.42 -10.68
CA ARG A 202 -5.94 7.38 -10.16
C ARG A 202 -6.40 8.79 -9.85
N THR A 203 -7.49 9.19 -10.48
CA THR A 203 -8.30 10.37 -10.12
C THR A 203 -9.42 9.92 -9.18
N GLU A 204 -10.29 10.84 -8.77
CA GLU A 204 -11.45 10.51 -7.92
C GLU A 204 -12.36 9.45 -8.57
N ARG A 205 -12.53 9.51 -9.89
CA ARG A 205 -13.45 8.63 -10.62
C ARG A 205 -12.74 7.57 -11.45
N TYR A 206 -11.70 7.95 -12.19
CA TYR A 206 -11.07 7.06 -13.17
C TYR A 206 -9.67 6.66 -12.74
N LYS A 207 -9.30 5.42 -13.07
CA LYS A 207 -7.95 4.91 -12.91
C LYS A 207 -7.44 4.32 -14.21
N TYR A 208 -6.22 4.69 -14.55
CA TYR A 208 -5.52 4.23 -15.75
C TYR A 208 -4.21 3.56 -15.36
N ILE A 209 -3.90 2.45 -16.01
CA ILE A 209 -2.66 1.68 -15.84
C ILE A 209 -2.11 1.32 -17.22
N HIS A 210 -0.81 1.50 -17.43
CA HIS A 210 -0.09 1.08 -18.63
C HIS A 210 1.06 0.16 -18.25
N SER A 211 1.08 -1.05 -18.83
CA SER A 211 2.24 -1.92 -18.86
C SER A 211 3.13 -1.60 -20.06
N TYR A 212 4.41 -1.37 -19.78
CA TYR A 212 5.43 -1.04 -20.76
C TYR A 212 6.16 -2.26 -21.30
N GLU A 213 5.77 -3.47 -20.87
CA GLU A 213 6.16 -4.71 -21.52
C GLU A 213 5.46 -4.87 -22.87
N GLU A 214 6.17 -5.42 -23.86
CA GLU A 214 5.60 -5.68 -25.19
C GLU A 214 4.55 -6.79 -25.16
N LYS A 215 4.82 -7.84 -24.39
CA LYS A 215 3.97 -9.04 -24.24
C LYS A 215 3.78 -9.34 -22.76
N PRO A 216 3.08 -8.46 -22.02
CA PRO A 216 2.96 -8.60 -20.59
C PRO A 216 2.19 -9.88 -20.25
N VAL A 217 2.68 -10.62 -19.27
CA VAL A 217 1.98 -11.72 -18.62
C VAL A 217 1.83 -11.40 -17.13
N TRP A 218 1.02 -12.15 -16.40
CA TRP A 218 1.07 -12.07 -14.94
C TRP A 218 2.30 -12.80 -14.43
N VAL A 219 3.24 -12.07 -13.82
CA VAL A 219 4.50 -12.66 -13.36
C VAL A 219 4.26 -13.44 -12.06
N GLY A 220 4.30 -14.78 -12.15
CA GLY A 220 4.10 -15.65 -11.00
C GLY A 220 5.15 -15.44 -9.88
N ALA A 221 6.37 -15.02 -10.22
CA ALA A 221 7.41 -14.68 -9.24
C ALA A 221 7.02 -13.47 -8.37
N ASN A 222 6.24 -12.54 -8.90
CA ASN A 222 5.77 -11.36 -8.15
C ASN A 222 4.66 -11.67 -7.14
N VAL A 223 4.17 -12.91 -7.09
CA VAL A 223 3.17 -13.36 -6.12
C VAL A 223 3.86 -14.18 -5.05
N ASP A 224 3.78 -13.73 -3.80
CA ASP A 224 4.37 -14.48 -2.68
C ASP A 224 3.78 -15.90 -2.57
N GLY A 225 4.62 -16.85 -2.17
CA GLY A 225 4.22 -18.25 -2.00
C GLY A 225 3.18 -18.44 -0.89
N GLY A 226 2.23 -19.36 -1.11
CA GLY A 226 1.23 -19.71 -0.10
C GLY A 226 -0.01 -20.38 -0.70
N PRO A 227 -0.96 -20.81 0.15
CA PRO A 227 -2.10 -21.63 -0.27
C PRO A 227 -2.93 -21.00 -1.39
N SER A 228 -3.08 -19.67 -1.41
CA SER A 228 -3.78 -18.99 -2.50
C SER A 228 -3.03 -19.09 -3.83
N LYS A 229 -1.70 -18.85 -3.84
CA LYS A 229 -0.89 -19.00 -5.05
C LYS A 229 -0.92 -20.43 -5.56
N ASP A 230 -0.78 -21.41 -4.67
CA ASP A 230 -0.82 -22.83 -5.01
C ASP A 230 -2.16 -23.23 -5.64
N TRP A 231 -3.26 -22.67 -5.13
CA TRP A 231 -4.58 -22.87 -5.74
C TRP A 231 -4.63 -22.35 -7.17
N PHE A 232 -4.10 -21.13 -7.42
CA PHE A 232 -4.05 -20.55 -8.77
C PHE A 232 -3.15 -21.34 -9.71
N LEU A 233 -1.98 -21.78 -9.28
CA LEU A 233 -1.08 -22.62 -10.08
C LEU A 233 -1.73 -23.97 -10.44
N THR A 234 -2.56 -24.52 -9.56
CA THR A 234 -3.24 -25.79 -9.79
C THR A 234 -4.47 -25.65 -10.69
N HIS A 235 -5.30 -24.63 -10.46
CA HIS A 235 -6.63 -24.54 -11.08
C HIS A 235 -6.70 -23.52 -12.21
N ARG A 236 -5.76 -22.58 -12.28
CA ARG A 236 -5.68 -21.52 -13.29
C ARG A 236 -4.23 -21.23 -13.73
N PRO A 237 -3.40 -22.24 -14.04
CA PRO A 237 -2.00 -22.03 -14.42
C PRO A 237 -1.84 -21.11 -15.63
N TRP A 238 -2.82 -21.13 -16.54
CA TRP A 238 -2.84 -20.27 -17.73
C TRP A 238 -2.82 -18.77 -17.41
N LEU A 239 -3.21 -18.33 -16.20
CA LEU A 239 -3.11 -16.91 -15.84
C LEU A 239 -1.65 -16.42 -15.86
N PHE A 240 -0.69 -17.28 -15.55
CA PHE A 240 0.73 -16.90 -15.54
C PHE A 240 1.43 -17.06 -16.89
N THR A 241 0.70 -17.50 -17.93
CA THR A 241 1.22 -17.66 -19.29
C THR A 241 0.42 -16.89 -20.34
N ALA A 242 -0.83 -16.55 -20.05
CA ALA A 242 -1.66 -15.75 -20.93
C ALA A 242 -1.19 -14.30 -20.93
N GLN A 243 -1.12 -13.72 -22.14
CA GLN A 243 -0.85 -12.31 -22.32
C GLN A 243 -1.99 -11.48 -21.71
N ARG A 244 -1.64 -10.48 -20.89
CA ARG A 244 -2.58 -9.52 -20.30
C ARG A 244 -2.67 -8.25 -21.17
N PRO A 245 -3.74 -7.44 -21.05
CA PRO A 245 -3.81 -6.15 -21.71
C PRO A 245 -2.62 -5.24 -21.35
N ARG A 246 -2.18 -4.42 -22.30
CA ARG A 246 -1.17 -3.38 -22.03
C ARG A 246 -1.76 -2.19 -21.30
N GLU A 247 -2.99 -1.84 -21.60
CA GLU A 247 -3.67 -0.70 -20.99
C GLU A 247 -4.92 -1.12 -20.25
N TYR A 248 -5.16 -0.46 -19.12
CA TYR A 248 -6.36 -0.62 -18.32
C TYR A 248 -6.96 0.74 -18.02
N LEU A 249 -8.29 0.84 -18.16
CA LEU A 249 -9.07 1.99 -17.72
C LEU A 249 -10.26 1.49 -16.90
N PHE A 250 -10.45 2.05 -15.71
CA PHE A 250 -11.55 1.71 -14.81
C PHE A 250 -12.33 2.96 -14.40
N ASP A 251 -13.66 2.87 -14.42
CA ASP A 251 -14.56 3.86 -13.79
C ASP A 251 -14.88 3.38 -12.37
N LEU A 252 -14.13 3.85 -11.37
CA LEU A 252 -14.23 3.41 -9.98
C LEU A 252 -15.54 3.81 -9.32
N ALA A 253 -16.28 4.77 -9.89
CA ALA A 253 -17.62 5.11 -9.39
C ALA A 253 -18.65 4.01 -9.71
N GLN A 254 -18.46 3.29 -10.83
CA GLN A 254 -19.35 2.21 -11.25
C GLN A 254 -18.78 0.82 -10.95
N ASP A 255 -17.46 0.70 -10.94
CA ASP A 255 -16.70 -0.53 -10.78
C ASP A 255 -15.52 -0.31 -9.81
N PRO A 256 -15.81 -0.12 -8.51
CA PRO A 256 -14.77 0.15 -7.49
C PRO A 256 -13.80 -1.03 -7.29
N GLN A 257 -14.05 -2.17 -7.94
CA GLN A 257 -13.24 -3.38 -7.84
C GLN A 257 -12.55 -3.73 -9.16
N GLU A 258 -12.53 -2.80 -10.13
CA GLU A 258 -11.74 -2.91 -11.37
C GLU A 258 -12.01 -4.20 -12.17
N ARG A 259 -13.27 -4.66 -12.18
CA ARG A 259 -13.68 -5.90 -12.85
C ARG A 259 -13.77 -5.75 -14.37
N ARG A 260 -14.00 -4.55 -14.87
CA ARG A 260 -14.24 -4.27 -16.29
C ARG A 260 -13.23 -3.26 -16.81
N ASN A 261 -12.26 -3.75 -17.59
CA ASN A 261 -11.37 -2.89 -18.34
C ASN A 261 -12.14 -2.16 -19.46
N LEU A 262 -12.04 -0.83 -19.48
CA LEU A 262 -12.66 0.08 -20.44
C LEU A 262 -11.68 0.60 -21.50
N ALA A 263 -10.42 0.15 -21.52
CA ALA A 263 -9.41 0.65 -22.45
C ALA A 263 -9.83 0.54 -23.93
N ASP A 264 -10.52 -0.53 -24.30
CA ASP A 264 -11.04 -0.74 -25.68
C ASP A 264 -12.43 -0.11 -25.91
N SER A 265 -12.96 0.65 -24.95
CA SER A 265 -14.30 1.24 -25.05
C SER A 265 -14.29 2.53 -25.87
N PRO A 266 -14.98 2.60 -27.03
CA PRO A 266 -15.01 3.83 -27.83
C PRO A 266 -15.58 5.04 -27.06
N ALA A 267 -16.55 4.78 -26.17
CA ALA A 267 -17.18 5.79 -25.33
C ALA A 267 -16.24 6.41 -24.27
N HIS A 268 -15.14 5.73 -23.94
CA HIS A 268 -14.17 6.19 -22.93
C HIS A 268 -12.82 6.59 -23.53
N SER A 269 -12.70 6.59 -24.87
CA SER A 269 -11.46 6.94 -25.58
C SER A 269 -10.89 8.29 -25.15
N ALA A 270 -11.72 9.33 -25.02
CA ALA A 270 -11.26 10.64 -24.57
C ALA A 270 -10.63 10.62 -23.17
N VAL A 271 -11.23 9.87 -22.22
CA VAL A 271 -10.70 9.72 -20.85
C VAL A 271 -9.40 8.92 -20.86
N LEU A 272 -9.32 7.85 -21.66
CA LEU A 272 -8.11 7.06 -21.83
C LEU A 272 -6.94 7.93 -22.32
N GLU A 273 -7.15 8.69 -23.40
CA GLU A 273 -6.13 9.56 -23.98
C GLU A 273 -5.68 10.65 -23.00
N GLU A 274 -6.61 11.25 -22.25
CA GLU A 274 -6.30 12.24 -21.24
C GLU A 274 -5.40 11.66 -20.14
N LEU A 275 -5.80 10.53 -19.55
CA LEU A 275 -5.06 9.92 -18.44
C LEU A 275 -3.71 9.34 -18.91
N ARG A 276 -3.64 8.81 -20.14
CA ARG A 276 -2.39 8.41 -20.78
C ARG A 276 -1.43 9.59 -20.90
N ALA A 277 -1.89 10.70 -21.48
CA ALA A 277 -1.07 11.90 -21.64
C ALA A 277 -0.57 12.45 -20.30
N ARG A 278 -1.43 12.39 -19.27
CA ARG A 278 -1.08 12.74 -17.88
C ARG A 278 0.03 11.84 -17.33
N VAL A 279 -0.06 10.52 -17.49
CA VAL A 279 1.01 9.57 -17.09
C VAL A 279 2.31 9.89 -17.79
N GLU A 280 2.30 10.04 -19.11
CA GLU A 280 3.53 10.33 -19.86
C GLU A 280 4.14 11.69 -19.49
N SER A 281 3.31 12.70 -19.21
CA SER A 281 3.77 14.01 -18.76
C SER A 281 4.46 13.90 -17.40
N THR A 282 3.90 13.13 -16.47
CA THR A 282 4.50 12.91 -15.14
C THR A 282 5.81 12.14 -15.26
N MET A 283 5.87 11.09 -16.08
CA MET A 283 7.11 10.38 -16.35
C MET A 283 8.21 11.32 -16.87
N ARG A 284 7.87 12.22 -17.82
CA ARG A 284 8.82 13.20 -18.35
C ARG A 284 9.27 14.21 -17.29
N ALA A 285 8.34 14.72 -16.49
CA ALA A 285 8.64 15.66 -15.41
C ALA A 285 9.56 15.06 -14.34
N ASN A 286 9.38 13.78 -14.03
CA ASN A 286 10.15 13.07 -13.01
C ASN A 286 11.47 12.48 -13.56
N GLY A 287 11.74 12.61 -14.86
CA GLY A 287 12.91 11.99 -15.49
C GLY A 287 12.88 10.45 -15.39
N ASP A 288 11.70 9.85 -15.53
CA ASP A 288 11.50 8.41 -15.37
C ASP A 288 12.45 7.62 -16.29
N PRO A 289 13.34 6.75 -15.74
CA PRO A 289 14.34 6.04 -16.53
C PRO A 289 13.73 5.10 -17.58
N LEU A 290 12.46 4.71 -17.42
CA LEU A 290 11.75 3.88 -18.40
C LEU A 290 11.57 4.59 -19.75
N LEU A 291 11.60 5.93 -19.77
CA LEU A 291 11.60 6.72 -21.01
C LEU A 291 12.88 6.51 -21.83
N GLY A 292 13.97 6.08 -21.20
CA GLY A 292 15.24 5.74 -21.83
C GLY A 292 15.35 4.29 -22.32
N GLY A 293 14.31 3.47 -22.10
CA GLY A 293 14.28 2.05 -22.43
C GLY A 293 14.23 1.15 -21.18
N THR A 294 14.73 -0.07 -21.31
CA THR A 294 14.76 -1.04 -20.20
C THR A 294 15.55 -0.48 -19.02
N VAL A 295 14.90 -0.41 -17.86
CA VAL A 295 15.54 0.04 -16.61
C VAL A 295 16.45 -1.09 -16.12
N PRO A 296 17.75 -0.88 -15.90
CA PRO A 296 18.62 -1.92 -15.40
C PRO A 296 18.22 -2.34 -13.99
N ALA A 297 18.38 -3.62 -13.67
CA ALA A 297 18.16 -4.11 -12.32
C ALA A 297 19.16 -3.43 -11.34
N PRO A 298 18.73 -3.12 -10.10
CA PRO A 298 19.63 -2.57 -9.10
C PRO A 298 20.86 -3.47 -8.85
N GLU A 299 22.00 -2.87 -8.52
CA GLU A 299 23.21 -3.62 -8.22
C GLU A 299 22.95 -4.63 -7.08
N GLY A 300 23.35 -5.90 -7.29
CA GLY A 300 23.12 -6.99 -6.33
C GLY A 300 21.71 -7.58 -6.32
N ALA A 301 20.78 -7.09 -7.14
CA ALA A 301 19.44 -7.65 -7.25
C ALA A 301 19.46 -9.08 -7.84
N ARG A 302 18.62 -9.95 -7.29
CA ARG A 302 18.24 -11.22 -7.91
C ARG A 302 16.91 -11.00 -8.61
N VAL A 303 16.90 -11.22 -9.92
CA VAL A 303 15.70 -11.08 -10.74
C VAL A 303 15.29 -12.49 -11.15
N ASP A 304 14.07 -12.87 -10.80
CA ASP A 304 13.47 -14.12 -11.23
C ASP A 304 13.01 -13.97 -12.69
N GLY A 305 13.39 -14.94 -13.53
CA GLY A 305 13.06 -15.00 -14.96
C GLY A 305 11.96 -15.99 -15.30
#